data_AF-A0A3M1KXD7-F1
#
_entry.id   AF-A0A3M1KXD7-F1
#
_cell.length_a   1.000
_cell.length_b   1.000
_cell.length_c   1.000
_cell.angle_alpha   90.00
_cell.angle_beta   90.00
_cell.angle_gamma   90.00
#
_symmetry.space_group_name_H-M   'P 1'
#
loop_
_entity.id
_entity.type
_entity.pdbx_description
1 polymer ?
#
loop_
_entity_poly.entity_id
_entity_poly.type
_entity_poly.pdbx_seq_one_letter_code
_entity_poly.pdbx_strand_id
1 'polypeptide(L)'
;PNWKALAAIGGTIVWLMAITRAGEIAGALIEAGLPAATPAAAIRWGTTPRQRTVTGSLGDIARRIEEEGLRPPGVLVVGRVAGLRDRLGWFERLPLFGRRIVVTRARHQAGEFARALERLGAHVLLHPTIEIRPPSDDAPLEAALARLSSYDWLVLTSANGVERFFGALLERDHDIRELAGVQVAAIGPATAAAVRRRGLRVDAVPGEFRAEALLEAIGAVDGKRILLARALVAREVLPDELRKRGAEVDVVPVYETIVPEGASTLSALEDADLVTFTSSSTVSNFLRAGGAEARALLERVAIAAIGPITAETIRQEGFEVAVMPREYTIAALTGAIADYFANRKRAK
;
A
#
# COMPACT_ATOMS: atom_id res chain seq x y z
N PRO A 1 12.96 26.90 -33.76
CA PRO A 1 11.76 27.66 -33.34
C PRO A 1 11.91 29.16 -33.66
N ASN A 2 10.79 29.89 -33.77
CA ASN A 2 10.81 31.35 -33.95
C ASN A 2 11.06 32.05 -32.61
N TRP A 3 12.33 32.32 -32.31
CA TRP A 3 12.77 32.86 -31.02
C TRP A 3 12.24 34.26 -30.72
N LYS A 4 12.17 35.14 -31.73
CA LYS A 4 11.62 36.50 -31.59
C LYS A 4 10.14 36.47 -31.21
N ALA A 5 9.36 35.61 -31.86
CA ALA A 5 7.95 35.43 -31.50
C ALA A 5 7.82 34.94 -30.05
N LEU A 6 8.61 33.95 -29.64
CA LEU A 6 8.60 33.42 -28.26
C LEU A 6 8.97 34.48 -27.21
N ALA A 7 10.00 35.29 -27.48
CA ALA A 7 10.40 36.39 -26.61
C ALA A 7 9.33 37.48 -26.49
N ALA A 8 8.60 37.75 -27.58
CA ALA A 8 7.53 38.74 -27.63
C ALA A 8 6.22 38.31 -26.97
N ILE A 9 6.03 37.03 -26.63
CA ILE A 9 4.80 36.52 -25.98
C ILE A 9 4.52 37.25 -24.65
N GLY A 10 5.56 37.68 -23.93
CA GLY A 10 5.42 38.32 -22.61
C GLY A 10 4.83 37.40 -21.52
N GLY A 11 4.68 36.11 -21.83
CA GLY A 11 4.10 35.08 -20.99
C GLY A 11 5.11 34.05 -20.51
N THR A 12 4.62 32.91 -20.03
CA THR A 12 5.46 31.80 -19.59
C THR A 12 5.86 30.94 -20.78
N ILE A 13 7.16 30.64 -20.89
CA ILE A 13 7.68 29.71 -21.89
C ILE A 13 8.08 28.43 -21.18
N VAL A 14 7.53 27.30 -21.61
CA VAL A 14 7.85 25.97 -21.06
C VAL A 14 8.48 25.12 -22.14
N TRP A 15 9.71 24.66 -21.88
CA TRP A 15 10.43 23.75 -22.75
C TRP A 15 10.47 22.35 -22.14
N LEU A 16 9.96 21.36 -22.87
CA LEU A 16 10.02 19.96 -22.49
C LEU A 16 11.39 19.38 -22.87
N MET A 17 11.92 18.48 -22.03
CA MET A 17 13.18 17.76 -22.26
C MET A 17 14.37 18.70 -22.53
N ALA A 18 14.40 19.83 -21.83
CA ALA A 18 15.28 20.96 -22.14
C ALA A 18 16.57 21.01 -21.32
N ILE A 19 16.76 20.10 -20.35
CA ILE A 19 17.82 20.20 -19.35
C ILE A 19 19.22 20.27 -19.99
N THR A 20 19.52 19.43 -20.98
CA THR A 20 20.82 19.43 -21.67
C THR A 20 21.00 20.60 -22.64
N ARG A 21 19.91 21.23 -23.08
CA ARG A 21 19.90 22.36 -24.03
C ARG A 21 19.59 23.69 -23.34
N ALA A 22 19.60 23.72 -22.01
CA ALA A 22 19.17 24.91 -21.26
C ALA A 22 20.04 26.13 -21.58
N GLY A 23 21.34 25.95 -21.81
CA GLY A 23 22.25 27.03 -22.23
C GLY A 23 21.92 27.57 -23.62
N GLU A 24 21.73 26.68 -24.61
CA GLU A 24 21.34 27.06 -25.97
C GLU A 24 20.00 27.81 -25.99
N ILE A 25 19.00 27.28 -25.28
CA ILE A 25 17.66 27.88 -25.18
C ILE A 25 17.73 29.24 -24.49
N ALA A 26 18.48 29.35 -23.39
CA ALA A 26 18.60 30.60 -22.66
C ALA A 26 19.31 31.68 -23.49
N GLY A 27 20.41 31.32 -24.16
CA GLY A 27 21.13 32.23 -25.07
C GLY A 27 20.24 32.73 -26.21
N ALA A 28 19.55 31.82 -26.90
CA ALA A 28 18.67 32.19 -28.01
C ALA A 28 17.49 33.08 -27.58
N LEU A 29 16.96 32.90 -26.37
CA LEU A 29 15.90 33.75 -25.81
C LEU A 29 16.44 35.15 -25.46
N ILE A 30 17.66 35.24 -24.91
CA ILE A 30 18.32 36.53 -24.62
C ILE A 30 18.59 37.29 -25.92
N GLU A 31 19.18 36.64 -26.93
CA GLU A 31 19.44 37.23 -28.25
C GLU A 31 18.14 37.69 -28.95
N ALA A 32 17.03 36.99 -28.70
CA ALA A 32 15.72 37.35 -29.20
C ALA A 32 15.04 38.51 -28.44
N GLY A 33 15.64 39.01 -27.37
CA GLY A 33 15.22 40.23 -26.66
C GLY A 33 14.70 40.03 -25.23
N LEU A 34 14.74 38.83 -24.66
CA LEU A 34 14.42 38.64 -23.23
C LEU A 34 15.57 39.12 -22.34
N PRO A 35 15.29 39.85 -21.24
CA PRO A 35 16.34 40.24 -20.30
C PRO A 35 17.05 39.02 -19.70
N ALA A 36 18.37 39.07 -19.55
CA ALA A 36 19.14 37.99 -18.90
C ALA A 36 18.68 37.73 -17.46
N ALA A 37 18.16 38.76 -16.77
CA ALA A 37 17.58 38.66 -15.43
C ALA A 37 16.21 37.98 -15.39
N THR A 38 15.62 37.60 -16.53
CA THR A 38 14.32 36.92 -16.57
C THR A 38 14.36 35.64 -15.75
N PRO A 39 13.45 35.44 -14.77
CA PRO A 39 13.45 34.24 -13.94
C PRO A 39 13.31 32.95 -14.76
N ALA A 40 14.02 31.92 -14.34
CA ALA A 40 13.98 30.60 -14.94
C ALA A 40 14.04 29.49 -13.87
N ALA A 41 13.37 28.38 -14.13
CA ALA A 41 13.37 27.21 -13.26
C ALA A 41 13.48 25.93 -14.09
N ALA A 42 14.45 25.09 -13.74
CA ALA A 42 14.61 23.75 -14.29
C ALA A 42 14.05 22.72 -13.32
N ILE A 43 13.07 21.96 -13.75
CA ILE A 43 12.32 21.03 -12.90
C ILE A 43 12.46 19.62 -13.45
N ARG A 44 13.00 18.72 -12.63
CA ARG A 44 13.14 17.29 -12.92
C ARG A 44 12.15 16.51 -12.09
N TRP A 45 11.54 15.48 -12.68
CA TRP A 45 10.56 14.61 -12.02
C TRP A 45 9.44 15.40 -11.31
N GLY A 46 8.93 16.43 -11.97
CA GLY A 46 7.90 17.32 -11.43
C GLY A 46 6.69 16.56 -10.90
N THR A 47 6.13 17.00 -9.78
CA THR A 47 4.99 16.37 -9.07
C THR A 47 5.23 14.95 -8.57
N THR A 48 6.49 14.50 -8.52
CA THR A 48 6.86 13.21 -7.91
C THR A 48 7.73 13.40 -6.66
N PRO A 49 7.77 12.44 -5.74
CA PRO A 49 8.67 12.48 -4.57
C PRO A 49 10.17 12.70 -4.91
N ARG A 50 10.57 12.47 -6.16
CA ARG A 50 11.95 12.65 -6.66
C ARG A 50 12.17 14.03 -7.27
N GLN A 51 11.21 14.95 -7.14
CA GLN A 51 11.29 16.26 -7.75
C GLN A 51 12.55 16.99 -7.28
N ARG A 52 13.28 17.53 -8.25
CA ARG A 52 14.38 18.47 -7.99
C ARG A 52 14.14 19.69 -8.84
N THR A 53 14.35 20.86 -8.24
CA THR A 53 14.17 22.12 -8.91
C THR A 53 15.39 22.99 -8.72
N VAL A 54 15.92 23.50 -9.83
CA VAL A 54 16.99 24.49 -9.84
C VAL A 54 16.40 25.80 -10.33
N THR A 55 16.54 26.86 -9.54
CA THR A 55 16.06 28.20 -9.89
C THR A 55 17.20 29.15 -10.17
N GLY A 56 16.97 30.08 -11.09
CA GLY A 56 17.89 31.15 -11.44
C GLY A 56 17.24 32.14 -12.40
N SER A 57 18.06 32.73 -13.23
CA SER A 57 17.72 33.63 -14.33
C SER A 57 18.14 33.01 -15.66
N LEU A 58 17.67 33.53 -16.79
CA LEU A 58 18.16 33.10 -18.10
C LEU A 58 19.70 33.19 -18.19
N GLY A 59 20.29 34.22 -17.59
CA GLY A 59 21.74 34.43 -17.62
C GLY A 59 22.58 33.39 -16.86
N ASP A 60 22.00 32.64 -15.91
CA ASP A 60 22.77 31.73 -15.06
C ASP A 60 22.16 30.33 -14.85
N ILE A 61 20.95 30.07 -15.38
CA ILE A 61 20.24 28.80 -15.16
C ILE A 61 21.03 27.58 -15.66
N ALA A 62 21.74 27.71 -16.79
CA ALA A 62 22.54 26.62 -17.34
C ALA A 62 23.71 26.23 -16.44
N ARG A 63 24.45 27.22 -15.92
CA ARG A 63 25.53 27.03 -14.94
C ARG A 63 24.99 26.37 -13.67
N ARG A 64 23.86 26.86 -13.14
CA ARG A 64 23.25 26.28 -11.93
C ARG A 64 22.77 24.84 -12.13
N ILE A 65 22.21 24.51 -13.29
CA ILE A 65 21.83 23.13 -13.65
C ILE A 65 23.05 22.21 -13.56
N GLU A 66 24.19 22.66 -14.07
CA GLU A 66 25.44 21.89 -14.06
C GLU A 66 25.99 21.73 -12.64
N GLU A 67 26.07 22.82 -11.87
CA GLU A 67 26.52 22.81 -10.47
C GLU A 67 25.67 21.89 -9.58
N GLU A 68 24.35 21.88 -9.78
CA GLU A 68 23.41 21.02 -9.05
C GLU A 68 23.33 19.59 -9.62
N GLY A 69 24.01 19.32 -10.74
CA GLY A 69 23.98 18.02 -11.42
C GLY A 69 22.57 17.60 -11.85
N LEU A 70 21.71 18.55 -12.25
CA LEU A 70 20.37 18.24 -12.72
C LEU A 70 20.46 17.58 -14.11
N ARG A 71 20.05 16.32 -14.23
CA ARG A 71 20.09 15.54 -15.47
C ARG A 71 18.69 15.36 -16.07
N PRO A 72 18.56 15.05 -17.38
CA PRO A 72 17.29 14.62 -17.96
C PRO A 72 16.65 13.43 -17.22
N PRO A 73 15.33 13.23 -17.36
CA PRO A 73 14.35 14.10 -18.02
C PRO A 73 14.01 15.35 -17.18
N GLY A 74 13.57 16.44 -17.81
CA GLY A 74 13.11 17.64 -17.09
C GLY A 74 12.65 18.76 -18.00
N VAL A 75 11.99 19.76 -17.42
CA VAL A 75 11.43 20.92 -18.11
C VAL A 75 12.18 22.19 -17.70
N LEU A 76 12.27 23.15 -18.62
CA LEU A 76 12.75 24.51 -18.34
C LEU A 76 11.57 25.47 -18.45
N VAL A 77 11.25 26.15 -17.36
CA VAL A 77 10.20 27.17 -17.27
C VAL A 77 10.87 28.53 -17.22
N VAL A 78 10.52 29.43 -18.15
CA VAL A 78 11.06 30.78 -18.26
C VAL A 78 9.94 31.79 -18.14
N GLY A 79 10.19 32.87 -17.38
CA GLY A 79 9.27 33.98 -17.19
C GLY A 79 8.91 34.21 -15.72
N ARG A 80 8.11 35.24 -15.46
CA ARG A 80 7.75 35.72 -14.10
C ARG A 80 7.29 34.61 -13.16
N VAL A 81 6.59 33.58 -13.67
CA VAL A 81 6.10 32.46 -12.86
C VAL A 81 7.21 31.64 -12.21
N ALA A 82 8.39 31.55 -12.84
CA ALA A 82 9.54 30.86 -12.25
C ALA A 82 10.06 31.58 -11.00
N GLY A 83 9.87 32.91 -10.92
CA GLY A 83 10.18 33.72 -9.75
C GLY A 83 9.20 33.55 -8.59
N LEU A 84 8.05 32.89 -8.80
CA LEU A 84 7.05 32.64 -7.74
C LEU A 84 7.36 31.37 -6.92
N ARG A 85 8.50 30.74 -7.16
CA ARG A 85 8.89 29.47 -6.54
C ARG A 85 8.74 29.47 -5.02
N ASP A 86 9.20 30.49 -4.32
CA ASP A 86 9.15 30.50 -2.86
C ASP A 86 7.72 30.41 -2.33
N ARG A 87 6.77 31.01 -3.05
CA ARG A 87 5.33 30.96 -2.73
C ARG A 87 4.71 29.62 -3.18
N LEU A 88 5.04 29.14 -4.38
CA LEU A 88 4.39 27.98 -5.01
C LEU A 88 5.04 26.63 -4.70
N GLY A 89 6.22 26.59 -4.07
CA GLY A 89 6.97 25.37 -3.76
C GLY A 89 6.41 24.51 -2.64
N TRP A 90 5.08 24.41 -2.51
CA TRP A 90 4.41 23.66 -1.43
C TRP A 90 4.70 22.16 -1.47
N PHE A 91 4.87 21.59 -2.67
CA PHE A 91 5.03 20.15 -2.86
C PHE A 91 6.33 19.62 -2.24
N GLU A 92 7.44 20.35 -2.40
CA GLU A 92 8.73 19.98 -1.78
C GLU A 92 8.78 20.27 -0.27
N ARG A 93 7.75 20.92 0.27
CA ARG A 93 7.55 21.20 1.70
C ARG A 93 6.61 20.19 2.37
N LEU A 94 6.12 19.19 1.65
CA LEU A 94 5.27 18.16 2.24
C LEU A 94 6.05 17.36 3.30
N PRO A 95 5.39 16.86 4.38
CA PRO A 95 6.06 16.27 5.54
C PRO A 95 6.97 15.07 5.22
N LEU A 96 6.60 14.30 4.20
CA LEU A 96 7.33 13.10 3.77
C LEU A 96 8.02 13.29 2.42
N PHE A 97 8.18 14.53 1.94
CA PHE A 97 8.76 14.79 0.63
C PHE A 97 10.12 14.11 0.45
N GLY A 98 10.20 13.21 -0.54
CA GLY A 98 11.40 12.46 -0.88
C GLY A 98 11.77 11.32 0.07
N ARG A 99 10.95 11.03 1.08
CA ARG A 99 11.15 9.89 1.99
C ARG A 99 10.74 8.59 1.31
N ARG A 100 11.58 7.58 1.39
CA ARG A 100 11.37 6.26 0.80
C ARG A 100 10.83 5.31 1.86
N ILE A 101 9.56 4.94 1.72
CA ILE A 101 8.84 4.19 2.76
C ILE A 101 8.38 2.85 2.20
N VAL A 102 8.82 1.77 2.83
CA VAL A 102 8.41 0.41 2.46
C VAL A 102 7.07 0.07 3.10
N VAL A 103 6.13 -0.38 2.28
CA VAL A 103 4.83 -0.89 2.71
C VAL A 103 4.78 -2.39 2.49
N THR A 104 4.73 -3.15 3.59
CA THR A 104 4.86 -4.63 3.58
C THR A 104 3.53 -5.38 3.42
N ARG A 105 2.42 -4.65 3.34
CA ARG A 105 1.07 -5.22 3.28
C ARG A 105 0.74 -5.75 1.88
N ALA A 106 -0.17 -6.73 1.80
CA ALA A 106 -0.70 -7.26 0.54
C ALA A 106 -1.13 -6.14 -0.43
N ARG A 107 -0.81 -6.27 -1.73
CA ARG A 107 -0.98 -5.22 -2.75
C ARG A 107 -2.40 -4.59 -2.75
N HIS A 108 -3.45 -5.40 -2.59
CA HIS A 108 -4.83 -4.92 -2.55
C HIS A 108 -5.16 -4.09 -1.29
N GLN A 109 -4.48 -4.32 -0.18
CA GLN A 109 -4.66 -3.58 1.09
C GLN A 109 -3.65 -2.43 1.25
N ALA A 110 -2.57 -2.45 0.48
CA ALA A 110 -1.54 -1.42 0.51
C ALA A 110 -1.99 -0.12 -0.19
N GLY A 111 -2.97 -0.17 -1.10
CA GLY A 111 -3.33 0.97 -1.94
C GLY A 111 -3.80 2.22 -1.18
N GLU A 112 -4.62 2.06 -0.13
CA GLU A 112 -5.04 3.22 0.68
C GLU A 112 -3.88 3.81 1.48
N PHE A 113 -3.10 2.95 2.13
CA PHE A 113 -1.97 3.37 2.96
C PHE A 113 -0.85 4.02 2.12
N ALA A 114 -0.50 3.42 0.98
CA ALA A 114 0.45 3.95 0.03
C ALA A 114 0.02 5.34 -0.45
N ARG A 115 -1.23 5.49 -0.91
CA ARG A 115 -1.76 6.79 -1.34
C ARG A 115 -1.76 7.82 -0.22
N ALA A 116 -2.01 7.42 1.03
CA ALA A 116 -1.95 8.32 2.17
C ALA A 116 -0.53 8.87 2.39
N LEU A 117 0.50 8.03 2.28
CA LEU A 117 1.90 8.44 2.37
C LEU A 117 2.34 9.28 1.16
N GLU A 118 1.94 8.91 -0.05
CA GLU A 118 2.25 9.64 -1.29
C GLU A 118 1.66 11.05 -1.30
N ARG A 119 0.43 11.24 -0.77
CA ARG A 119 -0.18 12.57 -0.58
C ARG A 119 0.64 13.48 0.32
N LEU A 120 1.46 12.90 1.21
CA LEU A 120 2.40 13.62 2.06
C LEU A 120 3.79 13.73 1.44
N GLY A 121 3.97 13.36 0.17
CA GLY A 121 5.21 13.50 -0.59
C GLY A 121 6.16 12.30 -0.53
N ALA A 122 5.75 11.19 0.10
CA ALA A 122 6.58 10.00 0.20
C ALA A 122 6.72 9.26 -1.13
N HIS A 123 7.88 8.65 -1.37
CA HIS A 123 8.08 7.61 -2.35
C HIS A 123 7.78 6.25 -1.73
N VAL A 124 6.65 5.65 -2.07
CA VAL A 124 6.24 4.36 -1.48
C VAL A 124 6.81 3.20 -2.28
N LEU A 125 7.53 2.32 -1.59
CA LEU A 125 8.05 1.06 -2.11
C LEU A 125 7.12 -0.05 -1.65
N LEU A 126 6.27 -0.55 -2.55
CA LEU A 126 5.41 -1.68 -2.25
C LEU A 126 6.24 -2.95 -2.21
N HIS A 127 6.30 -3.59 -1.05
CA HIS A 127 6.95 -4.88 -0.88
C HIS A 127 6.06 -5.83 -0.07
N PRO A 128 4.93 -6.27 -0.64
CA PRO A 128 4.06 -7.24 0.01
C PRO A 128 4.85 -8.49 0.41
N THR A 129 4.65 -9.00 1.63
CA THR A 129 5.28 -10.24 2.08
C THR A 129 4.39 -11.47 1.87
N ILE A 130 3.13 -11.22 1.51
CA ILE A 130 2.14 -12.21 1.13
C ILE A 130 1.30 -11.70 -0.04
N GLU A 131 0.87 -12.61 -0.88
CA GLU A 131 -0.14 -12.38 -1.91
C GLU A 131 -1.33 -13.29 -1.67
N ILE A 132 -2.53 -12.73 -1.81
CA ILE A 132 -3.78 -13.47 -1.73
C ILE A 132 -4.29 -13.68 -3.14
N ARG A 133 -4.34 -14.93 -3.58
CA ARG A 133 -4.81 -15.33 -4.90
C ARG A 133 -5.96 -16.33 -4.77
N PRO A 134 -6.86 -16.47 -5.75
CA PRO A 134 -7.73 -17.63 -5.79
C PRO A 134 -6.89 -18.92 -5.86
N PRO A 135 -7.37 -20.05 -5.30
CA PRO A 135 -6.70 -21.33 -5.46
C PRO A 135 -6.60 -21.71 -6.94
N SER A 136 -5.65 -22.59 -7.28
CA SER A 136 -5.49 -23.11 -8.64
C SER A 136 -6.68 -23.97 -9.10
N ASP A 137 -7.32 -24.66 -8.16
CA ASP A 137 -8.55 -25.42 -8.38
C ASP A 137 -9.74 -24.68 -7.74
N ASP A 138 -10.66 -24.21 -8.57
CA ASP A 138 -11.88 -23.52 -8.16
C ASP A 138 -13.13 -24.41 -8.17
N ALA A 139 -13.01 -25.67 -8.60
CA ALA A 139 -14.15 -26.60 -8.68
C ALA A 139 -14.89 -26.78 -7.34
N PRO A 140 -14.22 -26.84 -6.16
CA PRO A 140 -14.93 -26.90 -4.88
C PRO A 140 -15.79 -25.67 -4.61
N LEU A 141 -15.35 -24.49 -5.04
CA LEU A 141 -16.09 -23.24 -4.87
C LEU A 141 -17.28 -23.19 -5.81
N GLU A 142 -17.10 -23.55 -7.09
CA GLU A 142 -18.20 -23.66 -8.06
C GLU A 142 -19.28 -24.62 -7.57
N ALA A 143 -18.88 -25.81 -7.12
CA ALA A 143 -19.81 -26.82 -6.62
C ALA A 143 -20.57 -26.38 -5.36
N ALA A 144 -19.96 -25.53 -4.52
CA ALA A 144 -20.60 -24.97 -3.35
C ALA A 144 -21.56 -23.82 -3.70
N LEU A 145 -21.18 -22.92 -4.62
CA LEU A 145 -22.02 -21.83 -5.08
C LEU A 145 -23.27 -22.35 -5.81
N ALA A 146 -23.14 -23.38 -6.64
CA ALA A 146 -24.27 -24.02 -7.34
C ALA A 146 -25.36 -24.58 -6.42
N ARG A 147 -25.05 -24.81 -5.14
CA ARG A 147 -26.00 -25.30 -4.12
C ARG A 147 -26.02 -24.42 -2.88
N LEU A 148 -25.72 -23.13 -3.02
CA LEU A 148 -25.50 -22.23 -1.89
C LEU A 148 -26.69 -22.16 -0.92
N SER A 149 -27.91 -22.16 -1.46
CA SER A 149 -29.16 -22.13 -0.69
C SER A 149 -29.45 -23.42 0.08
N SER A 150 -28.69 -24.49 -0.15
CA SER A 150 -28.86 -25.79 0.52
C SER A 150 -28.14 -25.85 1.86
N TYR A 151 -27.19 -24.95 2.12
CA TYR A 151 -26.45 -24.90 3.38
C TYR A 151 -27.30 -24.30 4.51
N ASP A 152 -27.12 -24.82 5.71
CA ASP A 152 -27.66 -24.19 6.92
C ASP A 152 -26.72 -23.08 7.43
N TRP A 153 -25.41 -23.25 7.23
CA TRP A 153 -24.39 -22.31 7.69
C TRP A 153 -23.33 -21.99 6.62
N LEU A 154 -22.99 -20.71 6.53
CA LEU A 154 -21.77 -20.20 5.91
C LEU A 154 -20.80 -19.77 7.02
N VAL A 155 -19.65 -20.45 7.11
CA VAL A 155 -18.62 -20.17 8.10
C VAL A 155 -17.43 -19.51 7.42
N LEU A 156 -17.08 -18.30 7.88
CA LEU A 156 -15.98 -17.49 7.34
C LEU A 156 -14.89 -17.32 8.40
N THR A 157 -13.66 -17.68 8.01
CA THR A 157 -12.52 -17.74 8.94
C THR A 157 -11.53 -16.59 8.78
N SER A 158 -11.71 -15.71 7.80
CA SER A 158 -10.89 -14.51 7.66
C SER A 158 -11.59 -13.43 6.85
N ALA A 159 -11.22 -12.17 7.07
CA ALA A 159 -11.67 -11.07 6.22
C ALA A 159 -11.30 -11.30 4.74
N ASN A 160 -10.12 -11.85 4.46
CA ASN A 160 -9.73 -12.23 3.10
C ASN A 160 -10.67 -13.28 2.51
N GLY A 161 -11.07 -14.28 3.31
CA GLY A 161 -12.05 -15.29 2.92
C GLY A 161 -13.39 -14.67 2.54
N VAL A 162 -13.86 -13.67 3.30
CA VAL A 162 -15.08 -12.92 2.97
C VAL A 162 -14.93 -12.22 1.62
N GLU A 163 -13.88 -11.41 1.44
CA GLU A 163 -13.72 -10.62 0.22
C GLU A 163 -13.62 -11.53 -1.03
N ARG A 164 -12.93 -12.68 -0.91
CA ARG A 164 -12.75 -13.64 -2.01
C ARG A 164 -14.00 -14.47 -2.30
N PHE A 165 -14.71 -14.94 -1.28
CA PHE A 165 -15.95 -15.69 -1.44
C PHE A 165 -17.02 -14.84 -2.13
N PHE A 166 -17.30 -13.63 -1.61
CA PHE A 166 -18.32 -12.76 -2.19
C PHE A 166 -17.89 -12.14 -3.53
N GLY A 167 -16.59 -11.95 -3.77
CA GLY A 167 -16.08 -11.58 -5.09
C GLY A 167 -16.37 -12.67 -6.11
N ALA A 168 -15.99 -13.92 -5.81
CA ALA A 168 -16.23 -15.06 -6.67
C ALA A 168 -17.71 -15.33 -6.93
N LEU A 169 -18.56 -15.19 -5.91
CA LEU A 169 -20.02 -15.31 -6.01
C LEU A 169 -20.57 -14.36 -7.08
N LEU A 170 -20.22 -13.07 -7.01
CA LEU A 170 -20.71 -12.07 -7.98
C LEU A 170 -20.08 -12.23 -9.37
N GLU A 171 -18.80 -12.61 -9.44
CA GLU A 171 -18.11 -12.88 -10.72
C GLU A 171 -18.74 -14.04 -11.50
N ARG A 172 -19.46 -14.94 -10.82
CA ARG A 172 -20.10 -16.14 -11.36
C ARG A 172 -21.62 -15.98 -11.52
N ASP A 173 -22.12 -14.75 -11.56
CA ASP A 173 -23.54 -14.42 -11.73
C ASP A 173 -24.47 -15.00 -10.63
N HIS A 174 -23.91 -15.38 -9.48
CA HIS A 174 -24.69 -15.67 -8.28
C HIS A 174 -25.05 -14.39 -7.53
N ASP A 175 -26.10 -14.45 -6.72
CA ASP A 175 -26.58 -13.33 -5.94
C ASP A 175 -26.53 -13.60 -4.42
N ILE A 176 -26.22 -12.57 -3.64
CA ILE A 176 -26.22 -12.66 -2.17
C ILE A 176 -27.58 -13.11 -1.62
N ARG A 177 -28.67 -12.84 -2.35
CA ARG A 177 -30.03 -13.31 -2.02
C ARG A 177 -30.16 -14.83 -1.98
N GLU A 178 -29.25 -15.58 -2.61
CA GLU A 178 -29.22 -17.05 -2.52
C GLU A 178 -28.83 -17.56 -1.12
N LEU A 179 -28.25 -16.71 -0.28
CA LEU A 179 -28.02 -16.99 1.15
C LEU A 179 -29.27 -16.82 2.02
N ALA A 180 -30.45 -16.58 1.43
CA ALA A 180 -31.68 -16.48 2.21
C ALA A 180 -31.94 -17.76 3.00
N GLY A 181 -32.01 -17.63 4.33
CA GLY A 181 -32.17 -18.78 5.25
C GLY A 181 -30.86 -19.42 5.72
N VAL A 182 -29.72 -19.04 5.13
CA VAL A 182 -28.38 -19.51 5.54
C VAL A 182 -27.87 -18.62 6.68
N GLN A 183 -27.48 -19.23 7.79
CA GLN A 183 -26.88 -18.51 8.92
C GLN A 183 -25.40 -18.23 8.64
N VAL A 184 -24.88 -17.11 9.12
CA VAL A 184 -23.48 -16.71 8.89
C VAL A 184 -22.69 -16.67 10.19
N ALA A 185 -21.60 -17.43 10.24
CA ALA A 185 -20.65 -17.40 11.35
C ALA A 185 -19.32 -16.77 10.91
N ALA A 186 -18.73 -15.97 11.78
CA ALA A 186 -17.42 -15.37 11.56
C ALA A 186 -16.50 -15.65 12.75
N ILE A 187 -15.25 -16.08 12.49
CA ILE A 187 -14.30 -16.43 13.56
C ILE A 187 -13.93 -15.26 14.49
N GLY A 188 -14.20 -14.00 14.10
CA GLY A 188 -13.80 -12.84 14.90
C GLY A 188 -14.30 -11.49 14.36
N PRO A 189 -14.09 -10.38 15.11
CA PRO A 189 -14.70 -9.09 14.79
C PRO A 189 -14.29 -8.51 13.44
N ALA A 190 -13.04 -8.70 12.99
CA ALA A 190 -12.60 -8.22 11.68
C ALA A 190 -13.32 -8.94 10.52
N THR A 191 -13.49 -10.26 10.64
CA THR A 191 -14.25 -11.07 9.68
C THR A 191 -15.73 -10.69 9.72
N ALA A 192 -16.31 -10.53 10.92
CA ALA A 192 -17.70 -10.12 11.08
C ALA A 192 -17.96 -8.71 10.48
N ALA A 193 -17.03 -7.77 10.68
CA ALA A 193 -17.09 -6.46 10.05
C ALA A 193 -17.02 -6.55 8.51
N ALA A 194 -16.23 -7.46 7.97
CA ALA A 194 -16.17 -7.70 6.53
C ALA A 194 -17.50 -8.23 5.98
N VAL A 195 -18.14 -9.20 6.66
CA VAL A 195 -19.48 -9.69 6.30
C VAL A 195 -20.51 -8.56 6.32
N ARG A 196 -20.51 -7.74 7.38
CA ARG A 196 -21.46 -6.62 7.53
C ARG A 196 -21.34 -5.58 6.41
N ARG A 197 -20.13 -5.35 5.88
CA ARG A 197 -19.94 -4.46 4.71
C ARG A 197 -20.62 -4.99 3.44
N ARG A 198 -20.94 -6.29 3.37
CA ARG A 198 -21.72 -6.90 2.28
C ARG A 198 -23.24 -6.83 2.52
N GLY A 199 -23.68 -6.16 3.58
CA GLY A 199 -25.11 -6.00 3.91
C GLY A 199 -25.71 -7.16 4.70
N LEU A 200 -24.90 -8.13 5.14
CA LEU A 200 -25.35 -9.30 5.88
C LEU A 200 -25.19 -9.12 7.40
N ARG A 201 -26.09 -9.75 8.16
CA ARG A 201 -25.90 -9.94 9.60
C ARG A 201 -24.99 -11.15 9.84
N VAL A 202 -24.34 -11.16 10.99
CA VAL A 202 -23.52 -12.29 11.45
C VAL A 202 -24.22 -12.87 12.67
N ASP A 203 -24.62 -14.13 12.58
CA ASP A 203 -25.42 -14.82 13.59
C ASP A 203 -24.55 -15.34 14.73
N ALA A 204 -23.29 -15.73 14.43
CA ALA A 204 -22.35 -16.24 15.41
C ALA A 204 -20.96 -15.61 15.27
N VAL A 205 -20.44 -15.07 16.38
CA VAL A 205 -19.03 -14.66 16.54
C VAL A 205 -18.57 -15.12 17.92
N PRO A 206 -17.49 -15.92 18.02
CA PRO A 206 -17.03 -16.42 19.31
C PRO A 206 -16.34 -15.32 20.13
N GLY A 207 -16.34 -15.48 21.46
CA GLY A 207 -15.58 -14.62 22.36
C GLY A 207 -14.07 -14.79 22.21
N GLU A 208 -13.61 -15.98 21.83
CA GLU A 208 -12.22 -16.29 21.52
C GLU A 208 -12.03 -16.69 20.04
N PHE A 209 -10.90 -16.31 19.46
CA PHE A 209 -10.55 -16.59 18.06
C PHE A 209 -10.08 -18.03 17.80
N ARG A 210 -10.80 -19.01 18.34
CA ARG A 210 -10.46 -20.44 18.30
C ARG A 210 -11.58 -21.27 17.68
N ALA A 211 -11.23 -22.44 17.16
CA ALA A 211 -12.19 -23.34 16.50
C ALA A 211 -13.27 -23.81 17.47
N GLU A 212 -12.87 -24.13 18.70
CA GLU A 212 -13.72 -24.62 19.79
C GLU A 212 -14.76 -23.57 20.20
N ALA A 213 -14.31 -22.32 20.39
CA ALA A 213 -15.21 -21.22 20.75
C ALA A 213 -16.22 -20.91 19.63
N LEU A 214 -15.82 -21.06 18.36
CA LEU A 214 -16.74 -20.88 17.24
C LEU A 214 -17.84 -21.94 17.23
N LEU A 215 -17.52 -23.18 17.58
CA LEU A 215 -18.50 -24.26 17.67
C LEU A 215 -19.54 -23.99 18.76
N GLU A 216 -19.10 -23.48 19.91
CA GLU A 216 -20.00 -23.07 20.99
C GLU A 216 -20.93 -21.93 20.54
N ALA A 217 -20.41 -20.97 19.78
CA ALA A 217 -21.19 -19.85 19.25
C ALA A 217 -22.21 -20.27 18.18
N ILE A 218 -21.90 -21.29 17.36
CA ILE A 218 -22.82 -21.83 16.34
C ILE A 218 -23.93 -22.68 16.99
N GLY A 219 -23.62 -23.42 18.05
CA GLY A 219 -24.59 -24.25 18.77
C GLY A 219 -24.76 -25.66 18.16
N ALA A 220 -25.99 -26.15 18.06
CA ALA A 220 -26.28 -27.51 17.60
C ALA A 220 -26.12 -27.60 16.06
N VAL A 221 -25.26 -28.52 15.61
CA VAL A 221 -24.90 -28.70 14.19
C VAL A 221 -25.20 -30.10 13.66
N ASP A 222 -25.81 -30.97 14.46
CA ASP A 222 -26.13 -32.34 14.05
C ASP A 222 -27.10 -32.34 12.86
N GLY A 223 -26.74 -33.06 11.80
CA GLY A 223 -27.47 -33.10 10.52
C GLY A 223 -27.47 -31.81 9.71
N LYS A 224 -26.69 -30.79 10.11
CA LYS A 224 -26.61 -29.50 9.42
C LYS A 224 -25.54 -29.52 8.33
N ARG A 225 -25.83 -28.86 7.20
CA ARG A 225 -24.87 -28.66 6.11
C ARG A 225 -24.14 -27.33 6.29
N ILE A 226 -22.82 -27.41 6.32
CA ILE A 226 -21.96 -26.27 6.62
C ILE A 226 -20.97 -26.05 5.48
N LEU A 227 -21.02 -24.86 4.90
CA LEU A 227 -20.02 -24.37 3.97
C LEU A 227 -18.93 -23.64 4.76
N LEU A 228 -17.75 -24.23 4.85
CA LEU A 228 -16.59 -23.64 5.49
C LEU A 228 -15.65 -22.99 4.46
N ALA A 229 -15.81 -21.68 4.27
CA ALA A 229 -14.98 -20.88 3.37
C ALA A 229 -13.70 -20.42 4.10
N ARG A 230 -12.54 -20.94 3.66
CA ARG A 230 -11.24 -20.70 4.32
C ARG A 230 -10.07 -20.61 3.35
N ALA A 231 -8.86 -20.40 3.89
CA ALA A 231 -7.61 -20.49 3.13
C ALA A 231 -7.35 -21.94 2.68
N LEU A 232 -6.68 -22.12 1.54
CA LEU A 232 -6.26 -23.42 1.03
C LEU A 232 -5.42 -24.21 2.06
N VAL A 233 -4.47 -23.52 2.71
CA VAL A 233 -3.68 -24.07 3.80
C VAL A 233 -4.25 -23.56 5.13
N ALA A 234 -4.95 -24.41 5.86
CA ALA A 234 -5.55 -24.11 7.15
C ALA A 234 -5.55 -25.34 8.06
N ARG A 235 -5.73 -25.14 9.37
CA ARG A 235 -5.80 -26.25 10.33
C ARG A 235 -7.10 -27.04 10.17
N GLU A 236 -7.02 -28.37 10.25
CA GLU A 236 -8.20 -29.26 10.13
C GLU A 236 -9.06 -29.38 11.39
N VAL A 237 -8.60 -28.80 12.51
CA VAL A 237 -9.29 -28.87 13.81
C VAL A 237 -10.77 -28.47 13.71
N LEU A 238 -11.10 -27.38 13.02
CA LEU A 238 -12.47 -26.89 12.91
C LEU A 238 -13.39 -27.82 12.08
N PRO A 239 -13.05 -28.19 10.83
CA PRO A 239 -13.85 -29.14 10.07
C PRO A 239 -14.02 -30.49 10.77
N ASP A 240 -12.96 -31.02 11.36
CA ASP A 240 -13.01 -32.32 12.03
C ASP A 240 -13.94 -32.29 13.23
N GLU A 241 -13.90 -31.21 14.01
CA GLU A 241 -14.75 -31.07 15.18
C GLU A 241 -16.22 -30.78 14.83
N LEU A 242 -16.49 -30.05 13.74
CA LEU A 242 -17.85 -29.92 13.19
C LEU A 242 -18.42 -31.29 12.76
N ARG A 243 -17.63 -32.10 12.05
CA ARG A 243 -18.03 -33.45 11.61
C ARG A 243 -18.28 -34.39 12.78
N LYS A 244 -17.46 -34.34 13.83
CA LYS A 244 -17.68 -35.13 15.06
C LYS A 244 -19.00 -34.80 15.76
N ARG A 245 -19.51 -33.57 15.59
CA ARG A 245 -20.82 -33.14 16.11
C ARG A 245 -21.99 -33.43 15.16
N GLY A 246 -21.76 -34.22 14.12
CA GLY A 246 -22.80 -34.68 13.18
C GLY A 246 -23.07 -33.76 12.00
N ALA A 247 -22.27 -32.71 11.79
CA ALA A 247 -22.43 -31.82 10.65
C ALA A 247 -21.85 -32.40 9.36
N GLU A 248 -22.50 -32.13 8.23
CA GLU A 248 -21.96 -32.32 6.89
C GLU A 248 -21.15 -31.07 6.51
N VAL A 249 -19.83 -31.20 6.39
CA VAL A 249 -18.93 -30.04 6.20
C VAL A 249 -18.25 -30.07 4.85
N ASP A 250 -18.62 -29.10 4.01
CA ASP A 250 -17.93 -28.78 2.76
C ASP A 250 -16.84 -27.74 3.05
N VAL A 251 -15.59 -28.18 2.97
CA VAL A 251 -14.43 -27.32 3.16
C VAL A 251 -14.06 -26.74 1.80
N VAL A 252 -14.24 -25.43 1.65
CA VAL A 252 -14.02 -24.74 0.37
C VAL A 252 -12.87 -23.75 0.52
N PRO A 253 -11.72 -24.03 -0.10
CA PRO A 253 -10.67 -23.05 -0.30
C PRO A 253 -11.19 -21.91 -1.15
N VAL A 254 -11.20 -20.69 -0.61
CA VAL A 254 -11.59 -19.48 -1.38
C VAL A 254 -10.41 -18.58 -1.71
N TYR A 255 -9.25 -18.87 -1.11
CA TYR A 255 -7.98 -18.23 -1.43
C TYR A 255 -6.80 -19.07 -1.02
N GLU A 256 -5.67 -18.83 -1.65
CA GLU A 256 -4.36 -19.25 -1.17
C GLU A 256 -3.51 -18.03 -0.81
N THR A 257 -2.59 -18.23 0.13
CA THR A 257 -1.60 -17.23 0.50
C THR A 257 -0.25 -17.71 -0.01
N ILE A 258 0.31 -16.99 -0.97
CA ILE A 258 1.61 -17.29 -1.54
C ILE A 258 2.62 -16.19 -1.19
N VAL A 259 3.90 -16.50 -1.38
CA VAL A 259 4.95 -15.47 -1.37
C VAL A 259 4.96 -14.81 -2.75
N PRO A 260 4.82 -13.47 -2.86
CA PRO A 260 4.86 -12.80 -4.15
C PRO A 260 6.20 -12.98 -4.86
N GLU A 261 6.19 -12.95 -6.19
CA GLU A 261 7.43 -12.92 -6.98
C GLU A 261 8.25 -11.66 -6.63
N GLY A 262 9.55 -11.85 -6.40
CA GLY A 262 10.46 -10.77 -6.00
C GLY A 262 10.37 -10.35 -4.53
N ALA A 263 9.56 -11.02 -3.70
CA ALA A 263 9.52 -10.74 -2.25
C ALA A 263 10.83 -11.09 -1.51
N SER A 264 11.72 -11.87 -2.12
CA SER A 264 13.07 -12.12 -1.61
C SER A 264 14.10 -11.08 -2.07
N THR A 265 13.78 -10.28 -3.09
CA THR A 265 14.72 -9.30 -3.65
C THR A 265 14.57 -7.96 -2.93
N LEU A 266 15.56 -7.61 -2.12
CA LEU A 266 15.54 -6.40 -1.31
C LEU A 266 16.39 -5.25 -1.89
N SER A 267 17.07 -5.46 -3.02
CA SER A 267 17.88 -4.43 -3.68
C SER A 267 17.09 -3.15 -3.99
N ALA A 268 15.81 -3.27 -4.32
CA ALA A 268 14.93 -2.12 -4.55
C ALA A 268 14.65 -1.30 -3.28
N LEU A 269 14.90 -1.87 -2.10
CA LEU A 269 14.65 -1.30 -0.78
C LEU A 269 15.91 -0.75 -0.11
N GLU A 270 17.10 -0.88 -0.71
CA GLU A 270 18.35 -0.46 -0.09
C GLU A 270 18.31 1.00 0.39
N ASP A 271 17.78 1.90 -0.44
CA ASP A 271 17.66 3.32 -0.11
C ASP A 271 16.41 3.65 0.74
N ALA A 272 15.77 2.68 1.41
CA ALA A 272 14.61 2.97 2.25
C ALA A 272 14.99 3.81 3.48
N ASP A 273 14.17 4.78 3.84
CA ASP A 273 14.28 5.51 5.11
C ASP A 273 13.53 4.79 6.24
N LEU A 274 12.43 4.08 5.90
CA LEU A 274 11.55 3.45 6.88
C LEU A 274 10.82 2.22 6.30
N VAL A 275 10.66 1.17 7.10
CA VAL A 275 9.84 -0.01 6.81
C VAL A 275 8.62 -0.05 7.73
N THR A 276 7.45 -0.33 7.16
CA THR A 276 6.18 -0.39 7.92
C THR A 276 5.72 -1.84 8.06
N PHE A 277 5.18 -2.19 9.24
CA PHE A 277 4.54 -3.47 9.52
C PHE A 277 3.16 -3.25 10.13
N THR A 278 2.15 -3.87 9.50
CA THR A 278 0.74 -3.75 9.92
C THR A 278 0.18 -5.02 10.57
N SER A 279 1.01 -6.07 10.70
CA SER A 279 0.68 -7.27 11.46
C SER A 279 1.96 -8.04 11.81
N SER A 280 1.93 -8.84 12.87
CA SER A 280 3.04 -9.74 13.22
C SER A 280 3.43 -10.67 12.08
N SER A 281 2.44 -11.17 11.32
CA SER A 281 2.71 -12.02 10.15
C SER A 281 3.51 -11.31 9.07
N THR A 282 3.35 -9.99 8.88
CA THR A 282 4.16 -9.24 7.91
C THR A 282 5.62 -9.15 8.34
N VAL A 283 5.91 -9.10 9.65
CA VAL A 283 7.28 -9.07 10.20
C VAL A 283 7.97 -10.41 9.94
N SER A 284 7.37 -11.51 10.40
CA SER A 284 7.94 -12.85 10.26
C SER A 284 8.13 -13.24 8.79
N ASN A 285 7.16 -12.89 7.91
CA ASN A 285 7.29 -13.18 6.49
C ASN A 285 8.38 -12.34 5.80
N PHE A 286 8.53 -11.06 6.18
CA PHE A 286 9.60 -10.21 5.64
C PHE A 286 10.99 -10.79 5.95
N LEU A 287 11.22 -11.15 7.21
CA LEU A 287 12.48 -11.74 7.67
C LEU A 287 12.74 -13.12 7.06
N ARG A 288 11.70 -13.97 6.98
CA ARG A 288 11.82 -15.30 6.38
C ARG A 288 12.11 -15.23 4.87
N ALA A 289 11.47 -14.32 4.15
CA ALA A 289 11.63 -14.20 2.70
C ALA A 289 12.96 -13.55 2.29
N GLY A 290 13.39 -12.50 3.01
CA GLY A 290 14.62 -11.77 2.68
C GLY A 290 15.86 -12.20 3.47
N GLY A 291 15.73 -13.08 4.46
CA GLY A 291 16.87 -13.66 5.19
C GLY A 291 17.83 -12.63 5.77
N ALA A 292 19.13 -12.79 5.47
CA ALA A 292 20.18 -11.89 5.95
C ALA A 292 20.05 -10.46 5.40
N GLU A 293 19.60 -10.29 4.15
CA GLU A 293 19.40 -8.97 3.55
C GLU A 293 18.27 -8.21 4.25
N ALA A 294 17.19 -8.91 4.63
CA ALA A 294 16.07 -8.30 5.38
C ALA A 294 16.56 -7.78 6.73
N ARG A 295 17.35 -8.59 7.44
CA ARG A 295 17.91 -8.20 8.74
C ARG A 295 18.84 -6.99 8.60
N ALA A 296 19.78 -7.03 7.66
CA ALA A 296 20.70 -5.92 7.40
C ALA A 296 19.96 -4.62 7.03
N LEU A 297 18.86 -4.71 6.28
CA LEU A 297 18.01 -3.55 6.00
C LEU A 297 17.39 -3.00 7.29
N LEU A 298 16.72 -3.84 8.08
CA LEU A 298 16.03 -3.44 9.31
C LEU A 298 16.96 -2.89 10.40
N GLU A 299 18.23 -3.28 10.42
CA GLU A 299 19.25 -2.69 11.30
C GLU A 299 19.59 -1.23 10.92
N ARG A 300 19.42 -0.87 9.64
CA ARG A 300 19.79 0.45 9.11
C ARG A 300 18.62 1.43 9.05
N VAL A 301 17.40 0.95 8.87
CA VAL A 301 16.22 1.79 8.62
C VAL A 301 15.33 1.94 9.85
N ALA A 302 14.51 2.99 9.87
CA ALA A 302 13.48 3.11 10.90
C ALA A 302 12.39 2.04 10.70
N ILE A 303 11.82 1.53 11.80
CA ILE A 303 10.74 0.55 11.74
C ILE A 303 9.47 1.14 12.36
N ALA A 304 8.35 1.05 11.62
CA ALA A 304 7.04 1.48 12.08
C ALA A 304 6.11 0.29 12.29
N ALA A 305 5.48 0.20 13.46
CA ALA A 305 4.49 -0.80 13.79
C ALA A 305 3.10 -0.15 13.90
N ILE A 306 2.06 -0.80 13.38
CA ILE A 306 0.68 -0.28 13.52
C ILE A 306 0.16 -0.33 14.96
N GLY A 307 0.68 -1.23 15.79
CA GLY A 307 0.18 -1.44 17.15
C GLY A 307 1.00 -2.43 17.97
N PRO A 308 0.62 -2.66 19.24
CA PRO A 308 1.47 -3.29 20.26
C PRO A 308 1.85 -4.73 19.95
N ILE A 309 0.94 -5.53 19.38
CA ILE A 309 1.20 -6.93 19.02
C ILE A 309 2.28 -7.02 17.93
N THR A 310 2.23 -6.13 16.93
CA THR A 310 3.24 -6.08 15.87
C THR A 310 4.57 -5.56 16.41
N ALA A 311 4.52 -4.54 17.28
CA ALA A 311 5.71 -4.01 17.94
C ALA A 311 6.43 -5.07 18.78
N GLU A 312 5.68 -5.90 19.50
CA GLU A 312 6.22 -7.01 20.28
C GLU A 312 6.92 -8.04 19.39
N THR A 313 6.31 -8.43 18.28
CA THR A 313 6.95 -9.32 17.30
C THR A 313 8.26 -8.73 16.75
N ILE A 314 8.30 -7.42 16.46
CA ILE A 314 9.53 -6.75 16.00
C ILE A 314 10.63 -6.84 17.06
N ARG A 315 10.30 -6.63 18.34
CA ARG A 315 11.27 -6.74 19.45
C ARG A 315 11.76 -8.16 19.66
N GLN A 316 10.88 -9.16 19.55
CA GLN A 316 11.25 -10.57 19.67
C GLN A 316 12.24 -11.01 18.58
N GLU A 317 12.17 -10.39 17.41
CA GLU A 317 13.11 -10.61 16.30
C GLU A 317 14.43 -9.81 16.47
N GLY A 318 14.56 -9.02 17.54
CA GLY A 318 15.77 -8.29 17.91
C GLY A 318 15.85 -6.85 17.39
N PHE A 319 14.72 -6.25 16.99
CA PHE A 319 14.69 -4.90 16.42
C PHE A 319 13.91 -3.90 17.27
N GLU A 320 14.27 -2.62 17.14
CA GLU A 320 13.60 -1.52 17.82
C GLU A 320 12.48 -0.91 16.96
N VAL A 321 11.40 -0.49 17.62
CA VAL A 321 10.26 0.16 16.97
C VAL A 321 10.41 1.68 17.09
N ALA A 322 10.73 2.33 15.96
CA ALA A 322 10.92 3.77 15.91
C ALA A 322 9.60 4.56 15.91
N VAL A 323 8.54 3.98 15.34
CA VAL A 323 7.23 4.64 15.20
C VAL A 323 6.11 3.66 15.56
N MET A 324 5.22 4.07 16.47
CA MET A 324 3.96 3.39 16.74
C MET A 324 2.89 4.42 17.11
N PRO A 325 1.74 4.44 16.41
CA PRO A 325 0.67 5.39 16.71
C PRO A 325 -0.05 5.02 18.02
N ARG A 326 -0.75 5.99 18.61
CA ARG A 326 -1.63 5.76 19.78
C ARG A 326 -2.91 5.01 19.40
N GLU A 327 -3.45 5.31 18.23
CA GLU A 327 -4.57 4.59 17.62
C GLU A 327 -4.05 3.62 16.57
N TYR A 328 -4.54 2.37 16.57
CA TYR A 328 -4.00 1.30 15.73
C TYR A 328 -4.65 1.28 14.34
N THR A 329 -4.71 2.46 13.70
CA THR A 329 -5.31 2.66 12.38
C THR A 329 -4.26 3.08 11.36
N ILE A 330 -4.58 2.89 10.07
CA ILE A 330 -3.72 3.35 8.98
C ILE A 330 -3.54 4.87 9.01
N ALA A 331 -4.60 5.62 9.24
CA ALA A 331 -4.55 7.07 9.33
C ALA A 331 -3.62 7.56 10.44
N ALA A 332 -3.74 6.97 11.63
CA ALA A 332 -2.89 7.31 12.76
C ALA A 332 -1.42 6.90 12.53
N LEU A 333 -1.17 5.74 11.92
CA LEU A 333 0.17 5.32 11.53
C LEU A 333 0.80 6.29 10.51
N THR A 334 0.04 6.72 9.49
CA THR A 334 0.50 7.74 8.53
C THR A 334 0.89 9.04 9.23
N GLY A 335 0.07 9.53 10.16
CA GLY A 335 0.37 10.73 10.95
C GLY A 335 1.64 10.58 11.79
N ALA A 336 1.78 9.46 12.52
CA ALA A 336 2.95 9.19 13.34
C ALA A 336 4.26 9.12 12.52
N ILE A 337 4.20 8.57 11.29
CA ILE A 337 5.34 8.56 10.37
C ILE A 337 5.69 9.98 9.90
N ALA A 338 4.69 10.81 9.60
CA ALA A 338 4.91 12.21 9.23
C ALA A 338 5.59 12.99 10.36
N ASP A 339 5.10 12.85 11.59
CA ASP A 339 5.67 13.51 12.77
C ASP A 339 7.10 13.05 13.05
N TYR A 340 7.38 11.76 12.89
CA TYR A 340 8.71 11.19 13.04
C TYR A 340 9.74 11.86 12.11
N PHE A 341 9.39 12.03 10.83
CA PHE A 341 10.29 12.66 9.87
C PHE A 341 10.32 14.20 9.98
N ALA A 342 9.25 14.84 10.43
CA ALA A 342 9.24 16.27 10.69
C ALA A 342 10.21 16.66 11.83
N ASN A 343 10.28 15.83 12.87
CA ASN A 343 11.14 16.07 14.04
C ASN A 343 12.63 15.73 13.78
N ARG A 344 12.92 14.90 12.76
CA ARG A 344 14.28 14.62 12.30
C ARG A 344 14.61 15.49 11.09
N LYS A 345 15.10 16.72 11.33
CA LYS A 345 15.68 17.55 10.25
C LYS A 345 16.64 16.70 9.42
N ARG A 346 16.52 16.79 8.09
CA ARG A 346 17.45 16.16 7.13
C ARG A 346 18.88 16.53 7.55
N ALA A 347 19.72 15.54 7.86
CA ALA A 347 21.16 15.74 7.75
C ALA A 347 21.41 16.16 6.29
N LYS A 348 21.97 17.36 6.12
CA LYS A 348 22.20 17.95 4.81
C LYS A 348 23.26 17.19 4.04
#